data_AF-A0AAV2S306-F1
#
_entry.id   AF-A0AAV2S306-F1
#
_cell.length_a   1.000
_cell.length_b   1.000
_cell.length_c   1.000
_cell.angle_alpha   90.00
_cell.angle_beta   90.00
_cell.angle_gamma   90.00
#
_symmetry.space_group_name_H-M   'P 1'
#
loop_
_entity.id
_entity.type
_entity.pdbx_description
1 polymer ?
#
loop_
_entity_poly.entity_id
_entity_poly.type
_entity_poly.pdbx_seq_one_letter_code
_entity_poly.pdbx_strand_id
1 'polypeptide(L)'
;CKRHTFTPNPVLENVFSKFGMNPIGTEIKSTATQLGWSERQVERWLRQRKSVDAYTKYDKFLLSGYECLSHTFFCIFGSVVMYNKPYLWDISLCWTKYPHHAIDSDVWWYYMLVAGWFWSNLVPYMFLLPSRKDKSQTIIHHFCTIFLMTFSWICNFIKIGTLVILVHEVTDIFIMAAKMCVYTKKNT
;
A
#
# COMPACT_ATOMS: atom_id res chain seq x y z
N CYS A 1 -7.20 2.65 -21.56
CA CYS A 1 -6.96 1.21 -21.34
C CYS A 1 -8.33 0.53 -21.34
N LYS A 2 -8.68 -0.28 -22.37
CA LYS A 2 -10.00 -0.94 -22.39
C LYS A 2 -9.98 -2.08 -21.37
N ARG A 3 -10.87 -2.05 -20.36
CA ARG A 3 -11.08 -3.22 -19.48
C ARG A 3 -11.56 -4.38 -20.34
N HIS A 4 -11.03 -5.57 -20.11
CA HIS A 4 -11.53 -6.76 -20.79
C HIS A 4 -13.01 -6.96 -20.41
N THR A 5 -13.87 -7.05 -21.42
CA THR A 5 -15.28 -7.38 -21.24
C THR A 5 -15.44 -8.90 -21.34
N PHE A 6 -16.14 -9.51 -20.39
CA PHE A 6 -16.53 -10.91 -20.44
C PHE A 6 -18.05 -11.01 -20.49
N THR A 7 -18.57 -12.12 -21.01
CA THR A 7 -20.01 -12.40 -21.02
C THR A 7 -20.46 -12.79 -19.62
N PRO A 8 -21.39 -12.06 -18.96
CA PRO A 8 -21.87 -12.45 -17.64
C PRO A 8 -22.45 -13.86 -17.67
N ASN A 9 -22.01 -14.74 -16.75
CA ASN A 9 -22.52 -16.10 -16.62
C ASN A 9 -22.63 -16.47 -15.13
N PRO A 10 -23.85 -16.64 -14.59
CA PRO A 10 -24.06 -16.88 -13.16
C PRO A 10 -23.46 -18.22 -12.68
N VAL A 11 -23.40 -19.24 -13.55
CA VAL A 11 -22.78 -20.53 -13.21
C VAL A 11 -21.28 -20.35 -13.00
N LEU A 12 -20.62 -19.65 -13.93
CA LEU A 12 -19.17 -19.42 -13.85
C LEU A 12 -18.78 -18.43 -12.74
N GLU A 13 -19.65 -17.47 -12.40
CA GLU A 13 -19.45 -16.63 -11.21
C GLU A 13 -19.48 -17.46 -9.91
N ASN A 14 -20.38 -18.44 -9.81
CA ASN A 14 -20.44 -19.33 -8.65
C ASN A 14 -19.21 -20.24 -8.55
N VAL A 15 -18.70 -20.73 -9.69
CA VAL A 15 -17.44 -21.48 -9.73
C VAL A 15 -16.26 -20.57 -9.34
N PHE A 16 -16.23 -19.33 -9.83
CA PHE A 16 -15.18 -18.37 -9.51
C PHE A 16 -15.21 -17.95 -8.03
N SER A 17 -16.37 -17.77 -7.43
CA SER A 17 -16.48 -17.42 -6.00
C SER A 17 -15.99 -18.54 -5.08
N LYS A 18 -16.19 -19.81 -5.47
CA LYS A 18 -15.75 -20.98 -4.69
C LYS A 18 -14.29 -21.34 -4.89
N PHE A 19 -13.79 -21.30 -6.13
CA PHE A 19 -12.48 -21.85 -6.49
C PHE A 19 -11.49 -20.82 -7.06
N GLY A 20 -11.93 -19.57 -7.26
CA GLY A 20 -11.15 -18.53 -7.91
C GLY A 20 -10.87 -18.83 -9.38
N MET A 21 -9.68 -18.45 -9.84
CA MET A 21 -9.27 -18.63 -11.25
C MET A 21 -8.83 -20.07 -11.57
N ASN A 22 -8.48 -20.86 -10.56
CA ASN A 22 -7.85 -22.18 -10.73
C ASN A 22 -8.68 -23.29 -10.07
N PRO A 23 -9.91 -23.57 -10.55
CA PRO A 23 -10.67 -24.72 -10.11
C PRO A 23 -9.99 -26.05 -10.46
N ILE A 24 -10.35 -27.09 -9.70
CA ILE A 24 -9.89 -28.47 -9.95
C ILE A 24 -10.39 -28.92 -11.33
N GLY A 25 -9.59 -29.72 -12.06
CA GLY A 25 -9.93 -30.16 -13.42
C GLY A 25 -11.27 -30.89 -13.54
N THR A 26 -11.74 -31.54 -12.48
CA THR A 26 -13.07 -32.17 -12.41
C THR A 26 -14.20 -31.13 -12.47
N GLU A 27 -14.04 -30.00 -11.78
CA GLU A 27 -15.01 -28.89 -11.78
C GLU A 27 -15.07 -28.20 -13.14
N ILE A 28 -13.92 -28.05 -13.80
CA ILE A 28 -13.86 -27.48 -15.17
C ILE A 28 -14.66 -28.36 -16.13
N LYS A 29 -14.47 -29.69 -16.08
CA LYS A 29 -15.19 -30.67 -16.91
C LYS A 29 -16.70 -30.68 -16.65
N SER A 30 -17.09 -30.68 -15.38
CA SER A 30 -18.49 -30.65 -14.96
C SER A 30 -19.17 -29.37 -15.48
N THR A 31 -18.53 -28.21 -15.26
CA THR A 31 -19.04 -26.90 -15.69
C THR A 31 -19.11 -26.78 -17.22
N ALA A 32 -18.11 -27.30 -17.92
CA ALA A 32 -18.07 -27.35 -19.37
C ALA A 32 -19.26 -28.16 -19.94
N THR A 33 -19.51 -29.34 -19.35
CA THR A 33 -20.66 -30.20 -19.72
C THR A 33 -21.99 -29.50 -19.45
N GLN A 34 -22.15 -28.87 -18.28
CA GLN A 34 -23.37 -28.16 -17.91
C GLN A 34 -23.71 -27.00 -18.87
N LEU A 35 -22.69 -26.27 -19.34
CA LEU A 35 -22.86 -25.10 -20.19
C LEU A 35 -22.82 -25.42 -21.69
N GLY A 36 -22.49 -26.65 -22.07
CA GLY A 36 -22.19 -27.01 -23.47
C GLY A 36 -20.95 -26.29 -24.01
N TRP A 37 -20.01 -25.92 -23.14
CA TRP A 37 -18.78 -25.22 -23.50
C TRP A 37 -17.60 -26.18 -23.53
N SER A 38 -16.53 -25.82 -24.23
CA SER A 38 -15.24 -26.49 -24.07
C SER A 38 -14.57 -26.08 -22.76
N GLU A 39 -13.75 -26.97 -22.19
CA GLU A 39 -12.93 -26.67 -21.00
C GLU A 39 -12.10 -25.38 -21.18
N ARG A 40 -11.56 -25.16 -22.38
CA ARG A 40 -10.81 -23.94 -22.72
C ARG A 40 -11.66 -22.66 -22.65
N GLN A 41 -12.94 -22.72 -23.04
CA GLN A 41 -13.83 -21.56 -22.92
C GLN A 41 -14.11 -21.23 -21.46
N VAL A 42 -14.30 -22.24 -20.61
CA VAL A 42 -14.45 -22.07 -19.15
C VAL A 42 -13.20 -21.45 -18.55
N GLU A 43 -12.01 -22.01 -18.83
CA GLU A 43 -10.74 -21.45 -18.34
C GLU A 43 -10.48 -20.02 -18.83
N ARG A 44 -10.79 -19.74 -20.10
CA ARG A 44 -10.63 -18.40 -20.68
C ARG A 44 -11.53 -17.40 -19.97
N TRP A 45 -12.78 -17.80 -19.71
CA TRP A 45 -13.73 -16.97 -18.98
C TRP A 45 -13.22 -16.66 -17.56
N LEU A 46 -12.75 -17.67 -16.81
CA LEU A 46 -12.21 -17.49 -15.45
C LEU A 46 -10.98 -16.56 -15.43
N ARG A 47 -10.10 -16.69 -16.43
CA ARG A 47 -8.95 -15.78 -16.61
C ARG A 47 -9.40 -14.34 -16.92
N GLN A 48 -10.39 -14.18 -17.79
CA GLN A 48 -10.95 -12.86 -18.12
C GLN A 48 -11.64 -12.23 -16.92
N ARG A 49 -12.44 -12.99 -16.17
CA ARG A 49 -13.12 -12.54 -14.95
C ARG A 49 -12.13 -12.02 -13.90
N LYS A 50 -11.01 -12.72 -13.67
CA LYS A 50 -9.93 -12.24 -12.79
C LYS A 50 -9.27 -10.97 -13.32
N SER A 51 -9.08 -10.87 -14.64
CA SER A 51 -8.45 -9.70 -15.25
C SER A 51 -9.28 -8.42 -15.08
N VAL A 52 -10.60 -8.53 -14.90
CA VAL A 52 -11.48 -7.39 -14.61
C VAL A 52 -11.21 -6.81 -13.22
N ASP A 53 -10.95 -7.65 -12.22
CA ASP A 53 -10.62 -7.23 -10.86
C ASP A 53 -9.15 -6.80 -10.70
N ALA A 54 -8.32 -7.07 -11.71
CA ALA A 54 -6.90 -6.76 -11.66
C ALA A 54 -6.64 -5.28 -11.97
N TYR A 55 -5.79 -4.65 -11.15
CA TYR A 55 -5.29 -3.30 -11.41
C TYR A 55 -4.58 -3.20 -12.76
N THR A 56 -5.00 -2.23 -13.57
CA THR A 56 -4.28 -1.90 -14.80
C THR A 56 -2.96 -1.21 -14.49
N LYS A 57 -2.04 -1.14 -15.46
CA LYS A 57 -0.79 -0.36 -15.31
C LYS A 57 -1.07 1.11 -14.98
N TYR A 58 -2.15 1.66 -15.54
CA TYR A 58 -2.58 3.04 -15.27
C TYR A 58 -3.08 3.22 -13.84
N ASP A 59 -3.89 2.29 -13.32
CA ASP A 59 -4.37 2.36 -11.93
C ASP A 59 -3.20 2.28 -10.95
N LYS A 60 -2.21 1.40 -11.23
CA LYS A 60 -0.98 1.31 -10.43
C LYS A 60 -0.16 2.57 -10.48
N PHE A 61 -0.05 3.20 -11.65
CA PHE A 61 0.64 4.48 -11.81
C PHE A 61 -0.04 5.59 -10.99
N LEU A 62 -1.37 5.69 -11.05
CA LEU A 62 -2.13 6.67 -10.27
C LEU A 62 -1.98 6.44 -8.77
N LEU A 63 -2.09 5.19 -8.32
CA LEU A 63 -1.93 4.84 -6.90
C LEU A 63 -0.52 5.18 -6.39
N SER A 64 0.51 4.81 -7.13
CA SER A 64 1.90 5.18 -6.78
C SER A 64 2.15 6.68 -6.88
N GLY A 65 1.48 7.39 -7.79
CA GLY A 65 1.55 8.85 -7.87
C GLY A 65 0.93 9.53 -6.65
N TYR A 66 -0.23 9.06 -6.20
CA TYR A 66 -0.86 9.51 -4.97
C TYR A 66 0.04 9.28 -3.74
N GLU A 67 0.63 8.09 -3.61
CA GLU A 67 1.57 7.77 -2.52
C GLU A 67 2.81 8.68 -2.59
N CYS A 68 3.41 8.86 -3.78
CA CYS A 68 4.57 9.74 -3.98
C CYS A 68 4.29 11.19 -3.57
N LEU A 69 3.15 11.74 -3.98
CA LEU A 69 2.75 13.09 -3.62
C LEU A 69 2.48 13.23 -2.11
N SER A 70 1.85 12.22 -1.51
CA SER A 70 1.57 12.20 -0.07
C SER A 70 2.87 12.18 0.75
N HIS A 71 3.82 11.31 0.40
CA HIS A 71 5.13 11.25 1.07
C HIS A 71 5.92 12.55 0.87
N THR A 72 5.84 13.15 -0.32
CA THR A 72 6.48 14.46 -0.58
C THR A 72 5.91 15.54 0.32
N PHE A 73 4.58 15.57 0.49
CA PHE A 73 3.91 16.51 1.40
C PHE A 73 4.35 16.31 2.86
N PHE A 74 4.34 15.07 3.38
CA PHE A 74 4.77 14.79 4.75
C PHE A 74 6.25 15.03 4.98
N CYS A 75 7.10 14.76 3.99
CA CYS A 75 8.52 15.09 4.04
C CYS A 75 8.73 16.61 4.17
N ILE A 76 8.08 17.42 3.32
CA ILE A 76 8.18 18.89 3.38
C ILE A 76 7.66 19.40 4.73
N PHE A 77 6.50 18.92 5.16
CA PHE A 77 5.90 19.30 6.44
C PHE A 77 6.84 18.96 7.61
N GLY A 78 7.39 17.76 7.62
CA GLY A 78 8.39 17.32 8.60
C GLY A 78 9.66 18.18 8.57
N SER A 79 10.19 18.50 7.39
CA SER A 79 11.35 19.38 7.25
C SER A 79 11.08 20.76 7.86
N VAL A 80 9.90 21.35 7.63
CA VAL A 80 9.53 22.64 8.20
C VAL A 80 9.42 22.59 9.73
N VAL A 81 8.75 21.58 10.28
CA VAL A 81 8.62 21.40 11.74
C VAL A 81 9.99 21.17 12.41
N MET A 82 10.85 20.38 11.77
CA MET A 82 12.11 19.93 12.35
C MET A 82 13.26 20.94 12.17
N TYR A 83 13.18 21.88 11.23
CA TYR A 83 14.29 22.78 10.87
C TYR A 83 14.88 23.52 12.08
N ASN A 84 14.02 24.04 12.96
CA ASN A 84 14.41 24.80 14.15
C ASN A 84 14.73 23.92 15.37
N LYS A 85 14.67 22.59 15.24
CA LYS A 85 14.90 21.68 16.36
C LYS A 85 16.39 21.34 16.46
N PRO A 86 17.06 21.56 17.60
CA PRO A 86 18.50 21.38 17.70
C PRO A 86 18.93 19.91 17.52
N TYR A 87 18.04 18.97 17.88
CA TYR A 87 18.28 17.54 17.72
C TYR A 87 18.20 17.04 16.27
N LEU A 88 17.78 17.89 15.30
CA LEU A 88 17.94 17.59 13.88
C LEU A 88 19.41 17.64 13.45
N TRP A 89 20.16 18.58 14.02
CA TRP A 89 21.55 18.87 13.64
C TRP A 89 22.54 18.12 14.53
N ASP A 90 22.19 17.92 15.80
CA ASP A 90 22.97 17.13 16.75
C ASP A 90 22.09 16.04 17.38
N ILE A 91 22.21 14.82 16.86
CA ILE A 91 21.43 13.65 17.28
C ILE A 91 21.70 13.30 18.76
N SER A 92 22.84 13.71 19.33
CA SER A 92 23.12 13.46 20.76
C SER A 92 22.09 14.13 21.68
N LEU A 93 21.50 15.25 21.23
CA LEU A 93 20.47 16.00 21.95
C LEU A 93 19.11 15.28 22.04
N CYS A 94 18.93 14.20 21.28
CA CYS A 94 17.79 13.31 21.44
C CYS A 94 17.74 12.68 22.84
N TRP A 95 18.91 12.39 23.43
CA TRP A 95 19.04 11.74 24.73
C TRP A 95 18.98 12.73 25.90
N THR A 96 19.11 14.03 25.63
CA THR A 96 19.04 15.05 26.66
C THR A 96 17.66 15.09 27.29
N LYS A 97 17.62 14.90 28.62
CA LYS A 97 16.41 14.83 29.46
C LYS A 97 15.49 13.65 29.12
N TYR A 98 15.96 12.62 28.41
CA TYR A 98 15.20 11.38 28.26
C TYR A 98 15.09 10.65 29.63
N PRO A 99 13.91 10.12 30.01
CA PRO A 99 12.64 10.11 29.30
C PRO A 99 11.72 11.31 29.64
N HIS A 100 12.14 12.27 30.45
CA HIS A 100 11.34 13.41 30.91
C HIS A 100 11.56 14.69 30.08
N HIS A 101 11.33 14.61 28.77
CA HIS A 101 11.31 15.79 27.89
C HIS A 101 9.86 16.12 27.49
N ALA A 102 9.60 17.42 27.32
CA ALA A 102 8.31 17.90 26.85
C ALA A 102 8.23 17.77 25.32
N ILE A 103 7.02 17.48 24.82
CA ILE A 103 6.74 17.41 23.40
C ILE A 103 6.22 18.77 22.96
N ASP A 104 6.93 19.40 22.02
CA ASP A 104 6.47 20.64 21.42
C ASP A 104 5.17 20.40 20.61
N SER A 105 4.28 21.39 20.58
CA SER A 105 2.97 21.23 19.93
C SER A 105 3.07 20.96 18.41
N ASP A 106 4.04 21.56 17.74
CA ASP A 106 4.32 21.34 16.31
C ASP A 106 4.77 19.89 16.03
N VAL A 107 5.66 19.36 16.87
CA VAL A 107 6.13 17.97 16.82
C VAL A 107 4.98 17.00 17.08
N TRP A 108 4.11 17.32 18.04
CA TRP A 108 2.93 16.52 18.34
C TRP A 108 2.01 16.42 17.11
N TRP A 109 1.69 17.56 16.48
CA TRP A 109 0.83 17.58 15.28
C TRP A 109 1.45 16.83 14.11
N TYR A 110 2.75 17.02 13.87
CA TYR A 110 3.47 16.27 12.84
C TYR A 110 3.36 14.76 13.07
N TYR A 111 3.65 14.31 14.30
CA TYR A 111 3.62 12.90 14.65
C TYR A 111 2.22 12.29 14.51
N MET A 112 1.18 12.98 15.00
CA MET A 112 -0.20 12.50 14.96
C MET A 112 -0.76 12.46 13.54
N LEU A 113 -0.45 13.47 12.71
CA LEU A 113 -0.91 13.51 11.32
C LEU A 113 -0.25 12.41 10.49
N VAL A 114 1.05 12.18 10.65
CA VAL A 114 1.77 11.08 9.99
C VAL A 114 1.21 9.73 10.46
N ALA A 115 1.00 9.54 11.76
CA ALA A 115 0.40 8.31 12.29
C ALA A 115 -0.99 8.05 11.70
N GLY A 116 -1.86 9.07 11.72
CA GLY A 116 -3.20 9.00 11.15
C GLY A 116 -3.17 8.67 9.67
N TRP A 117 -2.23 9.24 8.93
CA TRP A 117 -2.04 8.93 7.52
C TRP A 117 -1.63 7.46 7.29
N PHE A 118 -0.67 6.91 8.05
CA PHE A 118 -0.31 5.49 7.96
C PHE A 118 -1.50 4.56 8.24
N TRP A 119 -2.30 4.87 9.27
CA TRP A 119 -3.54 4.13 9.57
C TRP A 119 -4.56 4.22 8.43
N SER A 120 -4.73 5.42 7.85
CA SER A 120 -5.66 5.63 6.72
C SER A 120 -5.25 4.86 5.46
N ASN A 121 -3.96 4.57 5.27
CA ASN A 121 -3.46 3.74 4.17
C ASN A 121 -3.59 2.24 4.48
N LEU A 122 -3.32 1.81 5.72
CA LEU A 122 -3.40 0.40 6.10
C LEU A 122 -4.81 -0.18 5.93
N VAL A 123 -5.85 0.54 6.32
CA VAL A 123 -7.24 0.05 6.32
C VAL A 123 -7.73 -0.35 4.92
N PRO A 124 -7.62 0.49 3.87
CA PRO A 124 -7.94 0.09 2.50
C PRO A 124 -7.12 -1.09 2.02
N TYR A 125 -5.83 -1.14 2.35
CA TYR A 125 -4.98 -2.27 2.00
C TYR A 125 -5.39 -3.55 2.70
N MET A 126 -5.93 -3.53 3.92
CA MET A 126 -6.43 -4.75 4.56
C MET A 126 -7.75 -5.23 3.95
N PHE A 127 -8.73 -4.33 3.82
CA PHE A 127 -10.13 -4.73 3.64
C PHE A 127 -10.76 -4.39 2.29
N LEU A 128 -10.30 -3.33 1.61
CA LEU A 128 -11.04 -2.76 0.47
C LEU A 128 -10.40 -3.14 -0.88
N LEU A 129 -9.07 -3.19 -0.94
CA LEU A 129 -8.36 -3.34 -2.21
C LEU A 129 -8.24 -4.82 -2.61
N PRO A 130 -8.48 -5.17 -3.89
CA PRO A 130 -8.24 -6.51 -4.42
C PRO A 130 -6.82 -7.01 -4.17
N SER A 131 -6.67 -8.33 -4.05
CA SER A 131 -5.37 -8.96 -3.83
C SER A 131 -4.42 -8.71 -5.00
N ARG A 132 -3.26 -8.10 -4.70
CA ARG A 132 -2.15 -7.83 -5.64
C ARG A 132 -0.87 -8.47 -5.10
N LYS A 133 0.10 -8.78 -5.96
CA LYS A 133 1.36 -9.45 -5.59
C LYS A 133 2.15 -8.71 -4.49
N ASP A 134 2.05 -7.40 -4.51
CA ASP A 134 2.71 -6.43 -3.63
C ASP A 134 1.85 -6.01 -2.42
N LYS A 135 0.62 -6.55 -2.29
CA LYS A 135 -0.32 -6.21 -1.20
C LYS A 135 0.27 -6.57 0.16
N SER A 136 0.74 -7.81 0.30
CA SER A 136 1.26 -8.33 1.57
C SER A 136 2.52 -7.56 2.01
N GLN A 137 3.40 -7.24 1.08
CA GLN A 137 4.60 -6.45 1.38
C GLN A 137 4.22 -5.06 1.89
N THR A 138 3.28 -4.36 1.23
CA THR A 138 2.82 -3.05 1.67
C THR A 138 2.14 -3.11 3.05
N ILE A 139 1.32 -4.13 3.32
CA ILE A 139 0.68 -4.32 4.63
C ILE A 139 1.73 -4.52 5.73
N ILE A 140 2.69 -5.43 5.51
CA ILE A 140 3.76 -5.70 6.49
C ILE A 140 4.57 -4.44 6.75
N HIS A 141 4.93 -3.71 5.69
CA HIS A 141 5.65 -2.45 5.81
C HIS A 141 4.90 -1.42 6.67
N HIS A 142 3.61 -1.15 6.37
CA HIS A 142 2.78 -0.22 7.15
C HIS A 142 2.57 -0.69 8.59
N PHE A 143 2.45 -2.00 8.81
CA PHE A 143 2.34 -2.56 10.14
C PHE A 143 3.64 -2.32 10.95
N CYS A 144 4.80 -2.54 10.35
CA CYS A 144 6.09 -2.25 10.97
C CYS A 144 6.25 -0.77 11.32
N THR A 145 5.88 0.15 10.43
CA THR A 145 6.00 1.59 10.69
C THR A 145 5.07 2.04 11.80
N ILE A 146 3.81 1.61 11.79
CA ILE A 146 2.83 1.91 12.86
C ILE A 146 3.31 1.33 14.20
N PHE A 147 3.84 0.11 14.20
CA PHE A 147 4.41 -0.50 15.40
C PHE A 147 5.59 0.32 15.94
N LEU A 148 6.56 0.69 15.09
CA LEU A 148 7.72 1.49 15.49
C LEU A 148 7.30 2.88 16.00
N MET A 149 6.33 3.52 15.36
CA MET A 149 5.79 4.81 15.81
C MET A 149 5.09 4.68 17.16
N THR A 150 4.33 3.62 17.38
CA THR A 150 3.62 3.37 18.65
C THR A 150 4.62 3.08 19.77
N PHE A 151 5.62 2.24 19.50
CA PHE A 151 6.69 1.94 20.44
C PHE A 151 7.48 3.20 20.82
N SER A 152 7.86 4.00 19.82
CA SER A 152 8.51 5.29 20.04
C SER A 152 7.67 6.23 20.90
N TRP A 153 6.34 6.23 20.72
CA TRP A 153 5.43 7.03 21.54
C TRP A 153 5.39 6.56 22.99
N ILE A 154 5.19 5.27 23.22
CA ILE A 154 5.08 4.68 24.57
C ILE A 154 6.38 4.87 25.37
N CYS A 155 7.53 4.70 24.73
CA CYS A 155 8.83 4.89 25.37
C CYS A 155 9.28 6.37 25.43
N ASN A 156 8.48 7.31 24.93
CA ASN A 156 8.85 8.73 24.80
C ASN A 156 10.15 8.96 24.00
N PHE A 157 10.40 8.17 22.95
CA PHE A 157 11.49 8.36 21.99
C PHE A 157 11.15 9.38 20.89
N ILE A 158 10.24 10.32 21.13
CA ILE A 158 9.66 11.22 20.12
C ILE A 158 10.70 11.98 19.28
N LYS A 159 11.79 12.46 19.91
CA LYS A 159 12.88 13.13 19.17
C LYS A 159 13.56 12.21 18.16
N ILE A 160 13.80 10.95 18.53
CA ILE A 160 14.40 9.94 17.63
C ILE A 160 13.35 9.52 16.59
N GLY A 161 12.12 9.27 17.03
CA GLY A 161 11.01 8.86 16.18
C GLY A 161 10.75 9.87 15.05
N THR A 162 10.76 11.17 15.34
CA THR A 162 10.57 12.21 14.30
C THR A 162 11.70 12.25 13.28
N LEU A 163 12.95 12.03 13.69
CA LEU A 163 14.08 11.91 12.76
C LEU A 163 13.93 10.67 11.86
N VAL A 164 13.55 9.53 12.45
CA VAL A 164 13.31 8.29 11.71
C VAL A 164 12.18 8.46 10.70
N ILE A 165 11.07 9.10 11.10
CA ILE A 165 9.95 9.42 10.19
C ILE A 165 10.45 10.28 9.03
N LEU A 166 11.22 11.35 9.31
CA LEU A 166 11.70 12.24 8.25
C LEU A 166 12.56 11.51 7.21
N VAL A 167 13.48 10.65 7.66
CA VAL A 167 14.32 9.83 6.76
C VAL A 167 13.47 8.82 5.99
N HIS A 168 12.49 8.22 6.65
CA HIS A 168 11.58 7.25 6.03
C HIS A 168 10.77 7.88 4.87
N GLU A 169 10.23 9.09 5.07
CA GLU A 169 9.47 9.78 4.02
C GLU A 169 10.34 10.01 2.77
N VAL A 170 11.60 10.40 2.96
CA VAL A 170 12.56 10.60 1.86
C VAL A 170 12.77 9.31 1.07
N THR A 171 12.99 8.18 1.76
CA THR A 171 13.22 6.90 1.07
C THR A 171 12.01 6.45 0.27
N ASP A 172 10.81 6.67 0.80
CA ASP A 172 9.58 6.21 0.16
C ASP A 172 9.23 7.00 -1.09
N ILE A 173 9.55 8.30 -1.13
CA ILE A 173 9.42 9.13 -2.35
C ILE A 173 10.18 8.47 -3.52
N PHE A 174 11.44 8.07 -3.30
CA PHE A 174 12.25 7.42 -4.34
C PHE A 174 11.68 6.06 -4.76
N ILE A 175 11.20 5.26 -3.80
CA ILE A 175 10.58 3.96 -4.09
C ILE A 175 9.31 4.14 -4.95
N MET A 176 8.46 5.11 -4.62
CA MET A 176 7.23 5.36 -5.36
C MET A 176 7.50 5.96 -6.74
N ALA A 177 8.46 6.88 -6.85
CA ALA A 177 8.92 7.40 -8.13
C ALA A 177 9.47 6.29 -9.04
N ALA A 178 10.27 5.37 -8.49
CA ALA A 178 10.79 4.22 -9.25
C ALA A 178 9.65 3.31 -9.76
N LYS A 179 8.64 3.03 -8.92
CA LYS A 179 7.45 2.26 -9.33
C LYS A 179 6.69 2.94 -10.47
N MET A 180 6.48 4.26 -10.38
CA MET A 180 5.84 5.03 -11.45
C MET A 180 6.60 4.90 -12.78
N CYS A 181 7.93 5.00 -12.77
CA CYS A 181 8.78 4.80 -13.95
C CYS A 181 8.67 3.39 -14.55
N VAL A 182 8.53 2.36 -13.71
CA VAL A 182 8.31 0.98 -14.19
C VAL A 182 6.94 0.84 -14.85
N TYR A 183 5.91 1.51 -14.34
CA TYR A 183 4.55 1.43 -14.90
C TYR A 183 4.36 2.24 -16.19
N THR A 184 5.20 3.25 -16.44
CA THR A 184 5.20 4.04 -17.68
C THR A 184 5.98 3.40 -18.82
N LYS A 185 6.87 2.43 -18.54
CA LYS A 185 7.60 1.71 -19.58
C LYS A 185 6.62 1.01 -20.53
N LYS A 186 6.59 1.48 -21.79
CA LYS A 186 5.97 0.75 -22.90
C LYS A 186 6.77 -0.52 -23.15
N ASN A 187 6.08 -1.66 -23.25
CA ASN A 187 6.68 -2.85 -23.84
C ASN A 187 6.76 -2.57 -25.34
N THR A 188 7.91 -2.10 -25.82
CA THR A 188 8.29 -2.14 -27.24
C THR A 188 8.72 -3.55 -27.60
#